data_AF-A0A9P3KNK8-F1
#
_entry.id   AF-A0A9P3KNK8-F1
#
_cell.length_a   1.000
_cell.length_b   1.000
_cell.length_c   1.000
_cell.angle_alpha   90.00
_cell.angle_beta   90.00
_cell.angle_gamma   90.00
#
_symmetry.space_group_name_H-M   'P 1'
#
loop_
_entity.id
_entity.type
_entity.pdbx_description
1 polymer ?
#
loop_
_entity_poly.entity_id
_entity_poly.type
_entity_poly.pdbx_seq_one_letter_code
_entity_poly.pdbx_strand_id
1 'polypeptide(L)'
;LRPRLSVPVLALLLLLPSSPFPLHVSLPPSSLHISLPSASLYVPLPPSPLHGLSSAAHLWSEAHGVLRQLGGHGPICRPCCFAHPCLLRLCSHRCLHVQVIPSNPYADVTQGLYLRFNNILKTANPSLKTLLSIGGYSAGTAVFVNAASSASSRSAFIQSAIYFARTYNFDGLDIDWEYPTGQIALFSALLTDFRAAIESEAAASGKPKLLLTAAVSCYEPTVTQAYDVPTLNKTLDFVNIMTYDIHGSWELKTGMHTALEDLSNPQLSLKGAMAAWVNRGLAKSKAMLGLAMYGRTWTLASTSSTGVGAAATGPGLAGSVSQESGVLFYKEIAQLVATGGYKATLHTASSSIYAVKGNQWVGYDNPSTITTKVNYAKAQSFGGWFFWALSQDLNNALLGAAAAL
;
A
#
# COMPACT_ATOMS: atom_id res chain seq x y z
N LEU A 1 5.47 -25.42 8.08
CA LEU A 1 5.86 -24.01 8.37
C LEU A 1 4.66 -23.12 8.08
N ARG A 2 4.43 -22.03 8.84
CA ARG A 2 3.31 -21.10 8.58
C ARG A 2 3.85 -19.80 7.95
N PRO A 3 3.19 -19.21 6.93
CA PRO A 3 3.55 -17.88 6.44
C PRO A 3 3.41 -16.83 7.55
N ARG A 4 4.28 -15.83 7.55
CA ARG A 4 4.11 -14.63 8.39
C ARG A 4 3.26 -13.64 7.62
N LEU A 5 2.19 -13.15 8.25
CA LEU A 5 1.26 -12.20 7.63
C LEU A 5 1.74 -10.76 7.90
N SER A 6 1.71 -9.93 6.87
CA SER A 6 1.98 -8.50 6.93
C SER A 6 0.80 -7.74 6.33
N VAL A 7 0.20 -6.80 7.08
CA VAL A 7 -0.58 -5.73 6.44
C VAL A 7 0.40 -4.64 6.02
N PRO A 8 0.50 -4.29 4.73
CA PRO A 8 1.24 -3.13 4.32
C PRO A 8 0.49 -1.87 4.74
N VAL A 9 1.20 -0.91 5.32
CA VAL A 9 0.71 0.47 5.36
C VAL A 9 0.80 1.01 3.94
N LEU A 10 -0.34 1.19 3.26
CA LEU A 10 -0.37 1.86 1.97
C LEU A 10 -0.09 3.35 2.18
N ALA A 11 1.18 3.71 2.13
CA ALA A 11 1.64 5.08 2.07
C ALA A 11 1.30 5.67 0.69
N LEU A 12 0.04 6.04 0.48
CA LEU A 12 -0.37 6.71 -0.74
C LEU A 12 0.19 8.13 -0.79
N LEU A 13 1.29 8.30 -1.53
CA LEU A 13 1.93 9.59 -1.73
C LEU A 13 1.18 10.41 -2.79
N LEU A 14 0.14 11.14 -2.37
CA LEU A 14 -0.56 12.10 -3.22
C LEU A 14 0.33 13.33 -3.50
N LEU A 15 1.06 13.30 -4.62
CA LEU A 15 1.68 14.48 -5.21
C LEU A 15 0.60 15.28 -5.96
N LEU A 16 0.00 16.27 -5.29
CA LEU A 16 -0.83 17.27 -5.97
C LEU A 16 0.08 18.15 -6.84
N PRO A 17 -0.26 18.40 -8.12
CA PRO A 17 0.58 19.19 -9.01
C PRO A 17 0.64 20.65 -8.56
N SER A 18 1.83 21.11 -8.21
CA SER A 18 2.17 22.53 -8.09
C SER A 18 2.93 22.99 -9.34
N SER A 19 2.74 24.25 -9.73
CA SER A 19 3.19 24.81 -11.00
C SER A 19 4.73 24.84 -11.17
N PRO A 20 5.25 24.74 -12.40
CA PRO A 20 6.68 24.61 -12.63
C PRO A 20 7.43 25.94 -12.55
N PHE A 21 8.56 25.94 -11.85
CA PHE A 21 9.67 26.87 -12.07
C PHE A 21 11.00 26.07 -12.01
N PRO A 22 11.86 26.12 -13.05
CA PRO A 22 13.11 25.41 -13.06
C PRO A 22 14.24 26.25 -12.44
N LEU A 23 15.15 25.60 -11.71
CA LEU A 23 16.42 26.19 -11.30
C LEU A 23 17.53 25.13 -11.33
N HIS A 24 18.45 25.27 -12.29
CA HIS A 24 19.66 24.46 -12.39
C HIS A 24 20.75 25.05 -11.49
N VAL A 25 21.39 24.21 -10.67
CA VAL A 25 22.71 24.49 -10.08
C VAL A 25 23.53 23.18 -10.05
N SER A 26 24.80 23.25 -10.42
CA SER A 26 25.77 22.14 -10.41
C SER A 26 26.96 22.49 -9.53
N LEU A 27 27.40 21.57 -8.66
CA LEU A 27 28.62 21.72 -7.84
C LEU A 27 29.32 20.36 -7.57
N PRO A 28 30.64 20.34 -7.23
CA PRO A 28 31.54 19.19 -7.39
C PRO A 28 31.72 18.31 -6.12
N PRO A 29 32.48 17.19 -6.20
CA PRO A 29 32.43 16.15 -5.17
C PRO A 29 33.59 16.17 -4.15
N SER A 30 33.28 15.84 -2.89
CA SER A 30 34.24 15.20 -1.98
C SER A 30 33.57 14.49 -0.80
N SER A 31 34.01 13.26 -0.58
CA SER A 31 33.59 12.21 0.34
C SER A 31 33.71 12.47 1.85
N LEU A 32 32.78 11.90 2.64
CA LEU A 32 33.10 11.21 3.90
C LEU A 32 32.06 10.12 4.24
N HIS A 33 32.49 8.96 4.73
CA HIS A 33 31.62 7.82 5.09
C HIS A 33 31.28 7.80 6.59
N ILE A 34 29.99 7.77 6.94
CA ILE A 34 29.48 7.26 8.23
C ILE A 34 28.19 6.47 7.96
N SER A 35 28.04 5.30 8.58
CA SER A 35 26.95 4.34 8.35
C SER A 35 25.85 4.40 9.41
N LEU A 36 24.60 4.67 8.99
CA LEU A 36 23.37 4.58 9.79
C LEU A 36 22.20 4.06 8.91
N PRO A 37 21.12 3.50 9.50
CA PRO A 37 20.07 2.81 8.74
C PRO A 37 19.18 3.74 7.87
N SER A 38 18.65 3.17 6.80
CA SER A 38 18.12 3.87 5.63
C SER A 38 16.89 4.76 5.87
N ALA A 39 17.06 6.06 5.67
CA ALA A 39 16.01 6.99 5.23
C ALA A 39 16.63 7.99 4.23
N SER A 40 16.00 8.22 3.09
CA SER A 40 16.51 9.18 2.09
C SER A 40 15.97 10.58 2.38
N LEU A 41 16.89 11.53 2.61
CA LEU A 41 16.64 12.95 2.82
C LEU A 41 17.62 13.74 1.94
N TYR A 42 17.27 14.96 1.51
CA TYR A 42 18.23 15.90 0.91
C TYR A 42 18.12 17.31 1.52
N VAL A 43 19.20 18.10 1.40
CA VAL A 43 19.61 19.15 2.35
C VAL A 43 19.68 20.54 1.70
N PRO A 44 19.45 21.63 2.46
CA PRO A 44 20.21 22.86 2.28
C PRO A 44 20.79 23.47 3.58
N LEU A 45 21.82 24.30 3.44
CA LEU A 45 22.51 25.10 4.47
C LEU A 45 23.03 26.41 3.83
N PRO A 46 23.34 27.46 4.61
CA PRO A 46 22.42 28.46 5.18
C PRO A 46 22.54 29.82 4.45
N PRO A 47 21.88 30.89 4.95
CA PRO A 47 22.72 31.94 5.55
C PRO A 47 22.19 32.53 6.87
N SER A 48 23.06 33.27 7.55
CA SER A 48 22.80 34.19 8.67
C SER A 48 23.26 35.61 8.21
N PRO A 49 23.03 36.75 8.92
CA PRO A 49 23.12 36.89 10.39
C PRO A 49 22.24 37.97 11.11
N LEU A 50 22.39 38.04 12.45
CA LEU A 50 21.99 39.12 13.39
C LEU A 50 20.46 39.31 13.62
N HIS A 51 19.87 39.47 14.83
CA HIS A 51 20.22 39.40 16.27
C HIS A 51 18.94 38.94 17.03
N GLY A 52 18.88 38.60 18.33
CA GLY A 52 19.88 38.46 19.40
C GLY A 52 19.25 38.62 20.82
N LEU A 53 19.81 37.96 21.86
CA LEU A 53 19.46 38.01 23.31
C LEU A 53 18.10 37.35 23.71
N SER A 54 17.94 36.61 24.84
CA SER A 54 18.88 36.18 25.90
C SER A 54 18.31 35.06 26.81
N SER A 55 19.15 34.12 27.30
CA SER A 55 19.04 33.31 28.57
C SER A 55 17.78 32.43 28.81
N ALA A 56 17.74 31.36 29.62
CA ALA A 56 18.69 30.60 30.47
C ALA A 56 18.24 29.11 30.44
N ALA A 57 19.11 28.07 30.46
CA ALA A 57 19.73 27.40 31.61
C ALA A 57 18.79 26.79 32.70
N HIS A 58 19.16 25.58 33.18
CA HIS A 58 18.72 24.92 34.46
C HIS A 58 17.30 24.28 34.53
N LEU A 59 17.02 23.17 35.24
CA LEU A 59 17.73 22.28 36.21
C LEU A 59 17.04 20.87 36.32
N TRP A 60 17.82 19.84 36.73
CA TRP A 60 17.51 18.63 37.56
C TRP A 60 16.32 17.67 37.24
N SER A 61 16.26 16.37 37.58
CA SER A 61 17.02 15.37 38.39
C SER A 61 16.16 14.78 39.54
N GLU A 62 16.00 13.45 39.55
CA GLU A 62 15.68 12.59 40.72
C GLU A 62 14.33 12.80 41.46
N ALA A 63 13.75 11.88 42.27
CA ALA A 63 14.08 10.49 42.64
C ALA A 63 12.83 9.69 43.11
N HIS A 64 13.08 8.41 43.45
CA HIS A 64 12.20 7.35 44.01
C HIS A 64 11.32 7.67 45.25
N GLY A 65 10.30 6.84 45.49
CA GLY A 65 9.65 6.65 46.81
C GLY A 65 8.23 6.04 46.75
N VAL A 66 8.06 4.71 46.67
CA VAL A 66 7.77 3.79 47.81
C VAL A 66 6.45 4.05 48.56
N LEU A 67 5.54 3.07 48.55
CA LEU A 67 4.65 2.74 49.68
C LEU A 67 4.15 1.28 49.59
N ARG A 68 3.93 0.61 50.74
CA ARG A 68 3.51 -0.80 50.84
C ARG A 68 2.15 -0.97 51.53
N GLN A 69 1.39 -1.95 51.02
CA GLN A 69 0.52 -2.92 51.70
C GLN A 69 -0.42 -2.51 52.85
N LEU A 70 -1.73 -2.62 52.57
CA LEU A 70 -2.73 -3.41 53.32
C LEU A 70 -3.69 -4.09 52.28
N GLY A 71 -4.42 -5.18 52.56
CA GLY A 71 -4.34 -6.02 53.77
C GLY A 71 -5.34 -7.20 53.94
N GLY A 72 -6.12 -7.66 52.95
CA GLY A 72 -7.18 -8.65 53.20
C GLY A 72 -7.72 -9.49 52.02
N HIS A 73 -7.65 -10.82 52.18
CA HIS A 73 -8.40 -11.96 51.57
C HIS A 73 -9.18 -11.72 50.25
N GLY A 74 -9.03 -12.46 49.13
CA GLY A 74 -8.55 -13.83 48.82
C GLY A 74 -9.63 -14.56 47.95
N PRO A 75 -9.39 -15.69 47.26
CA PRO A 75 -8.15 -16.41 46.91
C PRO A 75 -7.87 -16.36 45.37
N ILE A 76 -7.08 -17.32 44.85
CA ILE A 76 -6.89 -17.77 43.45
C ILE A 76 -5.48 -17.52 42.83
N CYS A 77 -4.80 -18.65 42.62
CA CYS A 77 -3.74 -19.02 41.66
C CYS A 77 -2.67 -18.01 41.16
N ARG A 78 -1.40 -18.41 41.35
CA ARG A 78 -0.24 -17.94 40.56
C ARG A 78 -0.41 -18.23 39.05
N PRO A 79 0.28 -17.43 38.22
CA PRO A 79 1.33 -18.01 37.36
C PRO A 79 2.64 -17.20 37.51
N CYS A 80 3.83 -17.78 37.67
CA CYS A 80 4.55 -18.66 36.74
C CYS A 80 4.76 -18.02 35.35
N CYS A 81 5.93 -17.41 35.17
CA CYS A 81 6.43 -16.97 33.87
C CYS A 81 6.57 -18.16 32.92
N PHE A 82 6.02 -18.08 31.71
CA PHE A 82 6.60 -18.67 30.49
C PHE A 82 6.00 -17.98 29.25
N ALA A 83 6.79 -17.83 28.20
CA ALA A 83 6.39 -17.16 26.96
C ALA A 83 5.54 -18.07 26.06
N HIS A 84 4.55 -17.50 25.35
CA HIS A 84 4.13 -17.85 23.96
C HIS A 84 3.06 -16.84 23.44
N PRO A 85 2.82 -16.73 22.12
CA PRO A 85 2.15 -15.57 21.51
C PRO A 85 0.61 -15.66 21.47
N CYS A 86 -0.07 -14.51 21.52
CA CYS A 86 -1.54 -14.42 21.50
C CYS A 86 -2.13 -14.46 20.08
N LEU A 87 -3.24 -15.18 19.95
CA LEU A 87 -4.12 -15.25 18.77
C LEU A 87 -5.41 -14.43 19.01
N LEU A 88 -6.16 -14.12 17.94
CA LEU A 88 -7.52 -13.60 18.05
C LEU A 88 -8.38 -14.52 18.93
N ARG A 89 -9.25 -13.92 19.76
CA ARG A 89 -10.19 -14.66 20.62
C ARG A 89 -11.62 -14.29 20.24
N LEU A 90 -12.38 -15.28 19.78
CA LEU A 90 -13.84 -15.21 19.73
C LEU A 90 -14.39 -15.44 21.14
N CYS A 91 -15.14 -14.47 21.67
CA CYS A 91 -16.09 -14.75 22.74
C CYS A 91 -17.48 -14.94 22.10
N SER A 92 -17.97 -16.18 22.11
CA SER A 92 -19.43 -16.38 22.09
C SER A 92 -20.03 -15.73 23.35
N HIS A 93 -21.26 -15.22 23.24
CA HIS A 93 -22.02 -14.34 24.16
C HIS A 93 -22.09 -12.85 23.74
N ARG A 94 -23.02 -12.57 22.82
CA ARG A 94 -23.80 -11.32 22.64
C ARG A 94 -23.09 -9.96 22.47
N CYS A 95 -21.78 -9.88 22.25
CA CYS A 95 -21.15 -8.67 21.69
C CYS A 95 -20.27 -9.01 20.47
N LEU A 96 -20.78 -8.74 19.26
CA LEU A 96 -19.96 -8.79 18.05
C LEU A 96 -19.11 -7.50 17.98
N HIS A 97 -17.98 -7.48 18.68
CA HIS A 97 -17.03 -6.37 18.60
C HIS A 97 -16.30 -6.40 17.25
N VAL A 98 -16.86 -5.71 16.26
CA VAL A 98 -16.17 -5.43 14.99
C VAL A 98 -15.24 -4.24 15.24
N GLN A 99 -13.94 -4.51 15.32
CA GLN A 99 -12.91 -3.52 15.66
C GLN A 99 -11.73 -3.62 14.69
N VAL A 100 -11.18 -2.46 14.30
CA VAL A 100 -9.91 -2.37 13.59
C VAL A 100 -8.77 -2.69 14.56
N ILE A 101 -7.95 -3.67 14.21
CA ILE A 101 -6.76 -4.06 14.97
C ILE A 101 -5.50 -3.95 14.09
N PRO A 102 -4.33 -3.58 14.66
CA PRO A 102 -3.07 -3.61 13.91
C PRO A 102 -2.69 -5.05 13.55
N SER A 103 -2.02 -5.23 12.41
CA SER A 103 -1.55 -6.56 11.98
C SER A 103 -0.37 -7.06 12.81
N ASN A 104 0.47 -6.13 13.25
CA ASN A 104 1.61 -6.38 14.11
C ASN A 104 1.58 -5.38 15.27
N PRO A 105 0.70 -5.57 16.27
CA PRO A 105 0.53 -4.62 17.38
C PRO A 105 1.84 -4.26 18.10
N TYR A 106 2.82 -5.17 18.08
CA TYR A 106 4.16 -4.89 18.61
C TYR A 106 4.89 -3.83 17.77
N ALA A 107 5.01 -3.98 16.45
CA ALA A 107 5.65 -2.97 15.62
C ALA A 107 4.79 -1.69 15.50
N ASP A 108 3.52 -1.89 15.19
CA ASP A 108 2.55 -0.85 14.84
C ASP A 108 2.27 0.12 16.00
N VAL A 109 2.04 -0.44 17.19
CA VAL A 109 1.63 0.31 18.40
C VAL A 109 2.74 0.33 19.46
N THR A 110 3.27 -0.83 19.89
CA THR A 110 4.25 -0.88 20.98
C THR A 110 5.58 -0.21 20.62
N GLN A 111 6.04 -0.36 19.37
CA GLN A 111 7.19 0.36 18.79
C GLN A 111 6.75 1.65 18.07
N GLY A 112 5.48 2.06 18.20
CA GLY A 112 4.93 3.32 17.69
C GLY A 112 5.16 3.56 16.20
N LEU A 113 5.17 2.53 15.35
CA LEU A 113 5.45 2.69 13.92
C LEU A 113 4.47 3.67 13.25
N TYR A 114 3.17 3.62 13.56
CA TYR A 114 2.21 4.56 12.96
C TYR A 114 2.49 6.02 13.34
N LEU A 115 2.78 6.29 14.62
CA LEU A 115 3.12 7.64 15.08
C LEU A 115 4.43 8.12 14.47
N ARG A 116 5.46 7.27 14.42
CA ARG A 116 6.75 7.60 13.78
C ARG A 116 6.59 7.87 12.30
N PHE A 117 5.85 7.02 11.58
CA PHE A 117 5.55 7.19 10.16
C PHE A 117 4.85 8.53 9.89
N ASN A 118 3.76 8.83 10.58
CA ASN A 118 3.02 10.08 10.39
C ASN A 118 3.84 11.30 10.81
N ASN A 119 4.57 11.24 11.93
CA ASN A 119 5.38 12.37 12.39
C ASN A 119 6.55 12.67 11.46
N ILE A 120 7.33 11.66 11.04
CA ILE A 120 8.48 11.85 10.14
C ILE A 120 8.02 12.44 8.81
N LEU A 121 7.00 11.84 8.18
CA LEU A 121 6.56 12.25 6.85
C LEU A 121 5.86 13.62 6.86
N LYS A 122 5.01 13.92 7.85
CA LYS A 122 4.33 15.21 7.94
C LYS A 122 5.22 16.36 8.42
N THR A 123 6.29 16.06 9.17
CA THR A 123 7.33 17.06 9.48
C THR A 123 8.15 17.39 8.23
N ALA A 124 8.49 16.39 7.41
CA ALA A 124 9.21 16.61 6.15
C ALA A 124 8.34 17.29 5.09
N ASN A 125 7.05 16.97 5.02
CA ASN A 125 6.09 17.61 4.11
C ASN A 125 4.70 17.75 4.78
N PRO A 126 4.36 18.94 5.32
CA PRO A 126 3.06 19.18 5.96
C PRO A 126 1.83 19.07 5.04
N SER A 127 2.00 19.18 3.72
CA SER A 127 0.88 19.01 2.77
C SER A 127 0.58 17.55 2.46
N LEU A 128 1.50 16.63 2.77
CA LEU A 128 1.31 15.19 2.55
C LEU A 128 0.08 14.68 3.31
N LYS A 129 -0.59 13.70 2.71
CA LYS A 129 -1.69 12.96 3.33
C LYS A 129 -1.29 11.51 3.51
N THR A 130 -1.64 10.95 4.65
CA THR A 130 -1.41 9.55 5.00
C THR A 130 -2.74 8.87 5.30
N LEU A 131 -2.95 7.68 4.73
CA LEU A 131 -4.17 6.91 4.91
C LEU A 131 -3.86 5.59 5.63
N LEU A 132 -4.83 5.09 6.37
CA LEU A 132 -4.79 3.75 6.95
C LEU A 132 -5.58 2.79 6.05
N SER A 133 -4.88 1.87 5.38
CA SER A 133 -5.55 0.76 4.69
C SER A 133 -6.02 -0.29 5.68
N ILE A 134 -7.23 -0.79 5.44
CA ILE A 134 -7.86 -1.85 6.20
C ILE A 134 -8.26 -2.94 5.21
N GLY A 135 -7.68 -4.14 5.35
CA GLY A 135 -8.00 -5.30 4.52
C GLY A 135 -6.78 -5.94 3.85
N GLY A 136 -6.85 -6.06 2.52
CA GLY A 136 -5.91 -6.76 1.66
C GLY A 136 -6.14 -8.26 1.61
N TYR A 137 -5.60 -8.92 0.59
CA TYR A 137 -5.72 -10.35 0.29
C TYR A 137 -5.64 -11.27 1.51
N SER A 138 -4.72 -10.98 2.43
CA SER A 138 -4.48 -11.75 3.65
C SER A 138 -5.60 -11.68 4.70
N ALA A 139 -6.46 -10.67 4.67
CA ALA A 139 -7.60 -10.55 5.58
C ALA A 139 -8.78 -11.46 5.18
N GLY A 140 -8.87 -11.78 3.89
CA GLY A 140 -9.99 -12.54 3.31
C GLY A 140 -11.33 -11.79 3.36
N THR A 141 -12.36 -12.40 2.78
CA THR A 141 -13.68 -11.75 2.60
C THR A 141 -14.59 -11.84 3.82
N ALA A 142 -14.49 -12.91 4.62
CA ALA A 142 -15.43 -13.19 5.71
C ALA A 142 -15.47 -12.10 6.80
N VAL A 143 -14.33 -11.47 7.08
CA VAL A 143 -14.26 -10.36 8.06
C VAL A 143 -15.06 -9.15 7.59
N PHE A 144 -14.99 -8.82 6.29
CA PHE A 144 -15.75 -7.73 5.68
C PHE A 144 -17.24 -8.05 5.54
N VAL A 145 -17.61 -9.28 5.17
CA VAL A 145 -19.01 -9.71 5.14
C VAL A 145 -19.66 -9.52 6.52
N ASN A 146 -18.99 -9.97 7.59
CA ASN A 146 -19.46 -9.77 8.95
C ASN A 146 -19.56 -8.28 9.32
N ALA A 147 -18.53 -7.49 9.03
CA ALA A 147 -18.53 -6.04 9.27
C ALA A 147 -19.63 -5.28 8.50
N ALA A 148 -19.95 -5.71 7.28
CA ALA A 148 -20.94 -5.06 6.41
C ALA A 148 -22.39 -5.53 6.63
N SER A 149 -22.58 -6.72 7.22
CA SER A 149 -23.85 -7.47 7.29
C SER A 149 -25.05 -6.73 7.91
N SER A 150 -24.84 -5.73 8.77
CA SER A 150 -25.91 -5.03 9.49
C SER A 150 -25.53 -3.59 9.80
N ALA A 151 -26.51 -2.71 10.01
CA ALA A 151 -26.24 -1.31 10.35
C ALA A 151 -25.44 -1.14 11.65
N SER A 152 -25.65 -2.02 12.65
CA SER A 152 -24.91 -1.99 13.91
C SER A 152 -23.47 -2.48 13.76
N SER A 153 -23.22 -3.56 12.99
CA SER A 153 -21.85 -4.04 12.71
C SER A 153 -21.06 -3.04 11.87
N ARG A 154 -21.70 -2.39 10.88
CA ARG A 154 -21.09 -1.31 10.10
C ARG A 154 -20.75 -0.11 10.98
N SER A 155 -21.70 0.36 11.79
CA SER A 155 -21.47 1.49 12.69
C SER A 155 -20.32 1.22 13.67
N ALA A 156 -20.23 0.02 14.26
CA ALA A 156 -19.12 -0.36 15.14
C ALA A 156 -17.77 -0.36 14.40
N PHE A 157 -17.71 -0.96 13.21
CA PHE A 157 -16.51 -0.97 12.37
C PHE A 157 -16.05 0.44 11.99
N ILE A 158 -16.97 1.27 11.49
CA ILE A 158 -16.72 2.63 11.02
C ILE A 158 -16.22 3.51 12.17
N GLN A 159 -16.88 3.47 13.33
CA GLN A 159 -16.44 4.20 14.52
C GLN A 159 -15.04 3.76 14.98
N SER A 160 -14.76 2.45 14.97
CA SER A 160 -13.43 1.94 15.28
C SER A 160 -12.37 2.41 14.29
N ALA A 161 -12.68 2.46 13.00
CA ALA A 161 -11.75 2.91 11.96
C ALA A 161 -11.44 4.41 12.07
N ILE A 162 -12.47 5.25 12.24
CA ILE A 162 -12.33 6.70 12.43
C ILE A 162 -11.53 6.99 13.72
N TYR A 163 -11.87 6.32 14.83
CA TYR A 163 -11.12 6.42 16.08
C TYR A 163 -9.64 6.08 15.89
N PHE A 164 -9.34 4.99 15.17
CA PHE A 164 -7.97 4.57 14.90
C PHE A 164 -7.22 5.60 14.05
N ALA A 165 -7.81 6.05 12.95
CA ALA A 165 -7.21 7.07 12.08
C ALA A 165 -6.88 8.36 12.85
N ARG A 166 -7.82 8.86 13.67
CA ARG A 166 -7.60 10.05 14.50
C ARG A 166 -6.56 9.83 15.61
N THR A 167 -6.55 8.65 16.25
CA THR A 167 -5.58 8.30 17.31
C THR A 167 -4.15 8.33 16.82
N TYR A 168 -3.90 7.83 15.60
CA TYR A 168 -2.56 7.71 15.04
C TYR A 168 -2.19 8.82 14.05
N ASN A 169 -3.00 9.89 13.94
CA ASN A 169 -2.78 11.04 13.06
C ASN A 169 -2.72 10.67 11.56
N PHE A 170 -3.65 9.84 11.09
CA PHE A 170 -3.92 9.64 9.67
C PHE A 170 -4.93 10.69 9.15
N ASP A 171 -4.79 11.07 7.88
CA ASP A 171 -5.70 11.98 7.17
C ASP A 171 -6.84 11.25 6.45
N GLY A 172 -6.86 9.91 6.45
CA GLY A 172 -7.91 9.14 5.81
C GLY A 172 -7.86 7.63 6.04
N LEU A 173 -8.82 6.96 5.42
CA LEU A 173 -9.08 5.53 5.47
C LEU A 173 -9.14 4.98 4.04
N ASP A 174 -8.51 3.83 3.83
CA ASP A 174 -8.53 3.11 2.56
C ASP A 174 -9.12 1.70 2.81
N ILE A 175 -10.18 1.35 2.08
CA ILE A 175 -10.90 0.10 2.27
C ILE A 175 -10.48 -0.90 1.19
N ASP A 176 -9.77 -1.94 1.59
CA ASP A 176 -9.17 -2.95 0.72
C ASP A 176 -9.88 -4.30 0.91
N TRP A 177 -11.16 -4.37 0.53
CA TRP A 177 -11.89 -5.63 0.53
C TRP A 177 -11.59 -6.37 -0.77
N GLU A 178 -10.82 -7.46 -0.68
CA GLU A 178 -10.49 -8.33 -1.80
C GLU A 178 -11.28 -9.66 -1.78
N TYR A 179 -12.41 -9.83 -2.51
CA TYR A 179 -13.25 -8.82 -3.18
C TYR A 179 -14.72 -8.97 -2.72
N PRO A 180 -15.55 -7.92 -2.79
CA PRO A 180 -16.99 -7.98 -2.47
C PRO A 180 -17.85 -8.69 -3.53
N THR A 181 -17.33 -9.73 -4.19
CA THR A 181 -18.04 -10.50 -5.21
C THR A 181 -19.34 -11.09 -4.66
N GLY A 182 -20.47 -10.77 -5.31
CA GLY A 182 -21.81 -11.14 -4.84
C GLY A 182 -22.32 -10.34 -3.64
N GLN A 183 -21.54 -9.37 -3.13
CA GLN A 183 -21.81 -8.58 -1.92
C GLN A 183 -21.95 -7.07 -2.24
N ILE A 184 -22.27 -6.72 -3.49
CA ILE A 184 -22.38 -5.35 -4.00
C ILE A 184 -23.16 -4.44 -3.04
N ALA A 185 -24.38 -4.86 -2.64
CA ALA A 185 -25.23 -4.07 -1.76
C ALA A 185 -24.64 -3.86 -0.36
N LEU A 186 -23.90 -4.84 0.18
CA LEU A 186 -23.22 -4.71 1.47
C LEU A 186 -22.07 -3.71 1.38
N PHE A 187 -21.30 -3.73 0.29
CA PHE A 187 -20.20 -2.80 0.08
C PHE A 187 -20.69 -1.36 -0.19
N SER A 188 -21.74 -1.19 -1.01
CA SER A 188 -22.40 0.11 -1.21
C SER A 188 -22.92 0.71 0.08
N ALA A 189 -23.58 -0.10 0.93
CA ALA A 189 -24.07 0.35 2.23
C ALA A 189 -22.91 0.73 3.18
N LEU A 190 -21.83 -0.05 3.17
CA LEU A 190 -20.63 0.23 3.97
C LEU A 190 -19.94 1.53 3.58
N LEU A 191 -19.72 1.80 2.29
CA LEU A 191 -19.10 3.04 1.84
C LEU A 191 -20.00 4.27 2.05
N THR A 192 -21.32 4.09 1.92
CA THR A 192 -22.31 5.15 2.20
C THR A 192 -22.31 5.53 3.69
N ASP A 193 -22.37 4.53 4.58
CA ASP A 193 -22.33 4.75 6.03
C ASP A 193 -20.97 5.33 6.47
N PHE A 194 -19.85 4.90 5.86
CA PHE A 194 -18.52 5.48 6.09
C PHE A 194 -18.48 6.96 5.75
N ARG A 195 -18.95 7.36 4.56
CA ARG A 195 -18.94 8.77 4.15
C ARG A 195 -19.78 9.63 5.10
N ALA A 196 -20.99 9.18 5.44
CA ALA A 196 -21.87 9.90 6.37
C ALA A 196 -21.23 10.05 7.76
N ALA A 197 -20.58 9.01 8.28
CA ALA A 197 -19.90 9.06 9.58
C ALA A 197 -18.67 9.99 9.57
N ILE A 198 -17.90 10.02 8.48
CA ILE A 198 -16.76 10.93 8.30
C ILE A 198 -17.22 12.40 8.24
N GLU A 199 -18.34 12.67 7.56
CA GLU A 199 -18.92 14.02 7.51
C GLU A 199 -19.44 14.48 8.88
N SER A 200 -20.11 13.58 9.61
CA SER A 200 -20.57 13.82 10.97
C SER A 200 -19.42 14.06 11.96
N GLU A 201 -18.36 13.23 11.93
CA GLU A 201 -17.21 13.39 12.84
C GLU A 201 -16.44 14.68 12.57
N ALA A 202 -16.27 15.08 11.30
CA ALA A 202 -15.63 16.34 10.97
C ALA A 202 -16.44 17.56 11.44
N ALA A 203 -17.77 17.53 11.23
CA ALA A 203 -18.67 18.58 11.71
C ALA A 203 -18.68 18.69 13.24
N ALA A 204 -18.70 17.55 13.96
CA ALA A 204 -18.71 17.52 15.42
C ALA A 204 -17.36 17.88 16.06
N SER A 205 -16.24 17.53 15.43
CA SER A 205 -14.89 17.75 15.98
C SER A 205 -14.21 19.04 15.51
N GLY A 206 -14.72 19.69 14.46
CA GLY A 206 -14.06 20.81 13.80
C GLY A 206 -12.78 20.44 13.03
N LYS A 207 -12.44 19.15 12.91
CA LYS A 207 -11.25 18.68 12.20
C LYS A 207 -11.52 18.55 10.69
N PRO A 208 -10.47 18.65 9.84
CA PRO A 208 -10.61 18.31 8.42
C PRO A 208 -11.20 16.92 8.22
N LYS A 209 -12.13 16.78 7.25
CA LYS A 209 -12.72 15.50 6.86
C LYS A 209 -11.62 14.49 6.53
N LEU A 210 -11.76 13.28 7.04
CA LEU A 210 -10.93 12.15 6.62
C LEU A 210 -11.18 11.86 5.13
N LEU A 211 -10.12 11.57 4.39
CA LEU A 211 -10.26 10.97 3.06
C LEU A 211 -10.82 9.55 3.19
N LEU A 212 -11.64 9.13 2.22
CA LEU A 212 -12.15 7.76 2.11
C LEU A 212 -11.85 7.24 0.70
N THR A 213 -11.08 6.16 0.62
CA THR A 213 -10.64 5.54 -0.63
C THR A 213 -10.89 4.04 -0.58
N ALA A 214 -10.73 3.36 -1.72
CA ALA A 214 -10.74 1.91 -1.77
C ALA A 214 -9.74 1.40 -2.80
N ALA A 215 -9.08 0.29 -2.47
CA ALA A 215 -8.38 -0.54 -3.44
C ALA A 215 -9.37 -1.50 -4.09
N VAL A 216 -9.32 -1.62 -5.42
CA VAL A 216 -10.33 -2.36 -6.19
C VAL A 216 -9.70 -3.17 -7.33
N SER A 217 -10.36 -4.27 -7.70
CA SER A 217 -9.88 -5.18 -8.75
C SER A 217 -9.78 -4.50 -10.13
N CYS A 218 -8.75 -4.86 -10.89
CA CYS A 218 -8.61 -4.51 -12.31
C CYS A 218 -9.36 -5.46 -13.25
N TYR A 219 -9.82 -6.62 -12.78
CA TYR A 219 -10.41 -7.67 -13.62
C TYR A 219 -11.91 -7.42 -13.86
N GLU A 220 -12.30 -7.15 -15.10
CA GLU A 220 -13.64 -6.69 -15.50
C GLU A 220 -14.82 -7.56 -14.97
N PRO A 221 -14.73 -8.91 -14.96
CA PRO A 221 -15.80 -9.74 -14.38
C PRO A 221 -15.96 -9.52 -12.87
N THR A 222 -14.86 -9.30 -12.14
CA THR A 222 -14.90 -8.90 -10.72
C THR A 222 -15.47 -7.49 -10.59
N VAL A 223 -15.13 -6.57 -11.50
CA VAL A 223 -15.69 -5.20 -11.48
C VAL A 223 -17.23 -5.26 -11.52
N THR A 224 -17.77 -6.08 -12.43
CA THR A 224 -19.22 -6.27 -12.59
C THR A 224 -19.90 -6.96 -11.41
N GLN A 225 -19.23 -7.93 -10.77
CA GLN A 225 -19.83 -8.76 -9.72
C GLN A 225 -19.65 -8.22 -8.29
N ALA A 226 -18.81 -7.19 -8.10
CA ALA A 226 -18.40 -6.74 -6.76
C ALA A 226 -18.70 -5.27 -6.46
N TYR A 227 -18.87 -4.38 -7.47
CA TYR A 227 -18.97 -2.93 -7.22
C TYR A 227 -20.12 -2.23 -7.96
N ASP A 228 -20.85 -1.41 -7.21
CA ASP A 228 -21.74 -0.37 -7.71
C ASP A 228 -20.90 0.89 -7.98
N VAL A 229 -20.36 0.98 -9.20
CA VAL A 229 -19.41 2.04 -9.59
C VAL A 229 -19.98 3.46 -9.40
N PRO A 230 -21.27 3.76 -9.70
CA PRO A 230 -21.89 5.03 -9.33
C PRO A 230 -21.85 5.34 -7.81
N THR A 231 -22.13 4.38 -6.95
CA THR A 231 -22.04 4.59 -5.49
C THR A 231 -20.59 4.80 -5.03
N LEU A 232 -19.62 4.04 -5.56
CA LEU A 232 -18.20 4.28 -5.30
C LEU A 232 -17.77 5.69 -5.74
N ASN A 233 -18.17 6.12 -6.94
CA ASN A 233 -17.86 7.44 -7.48
C ASN A 233 -18.46 8.60 -6.64
N LYS A 234 -19.62 8.37 -6.01
CA LYS A 234 -20.25 9.32 -5.08
C LYS A 234 -19.59 9.33 -3.68
N THR A 235 -19.23 8.16 -3.16
CA THR A 235 -18.82 7.99 -1.76
C THR A 235 -17.31 8.12 -1.52
N LEU A 236 -16.47 7.71 -2.47
CA LEU A 236 -15.01 7.74 -2.34
C LEU A 236 -14.43 9.07 -2.84
N ASP A 237 -13.34 9.54 -2.26
CA ASP A 237 -12.59 10.69 -2.76
C ASP A 237 -11.88 10.33 -4.08
N PHE A 238 -11.27 9.15 -4.13
CA PHE A 238 -10.75 8.50 -5.34
C PHE A 238 -10.62 6.98 -5.12
N VAL A 239 -10.29 6.25 -6.19
CA VAL A 239 -10.32 4.78 -6.29
C VAL A 239 -8.97 4.26 -6.79
N ASN A 240 -8.33 3.39 -6.00
CA ASN A 240 -7.05 2.78 -6.29
C ASN A 240 -7.27 1.49 -7.11
N ILE A 241 -7.28 1.60 -8.44
CA ILE A 241 -7.51 0.44 -9.31
C ILE A 241 -6.22 -0.37 -9.40
N MET A 242 -6.24 -1.58 -8.87
CA MET A 242 -5.08 -2.48 -8.75
C MET A 242 -4.69 -3.09 -10.11
N THR A 243 -4.21 -2.26 -11.04
CA THR A 243 -3.82 -2.64 -12.41
C THR A 243 -2.45 -3.32 -12.44
N TYR A 244 -2.36 -4.42 -11.69
CA TYR A 244 -1.27 -5.37 -11.62
C TYR A 244 -1.89 -6.75 -11.36
N ASP A 245 -1.07 -7.81 -11.37
CA ASP A 245 -1.52 -9.20 -11.18
C ASP A 245 -2.56 -9.68 -12.21
N ILE A 246 -2.50 -9.10 -13.41
CA ILE A 246 -3.25 -9.53 -14.59
C ILE A 246 -2.87 -10.97 -14.99
N HIS A 247 -1.59 -11.31 -14.81
CA HIS A 247 -1.01 -12.62 -15.10
C HIS A 247 -0.11 -13.07 -13.95
N GLY A 248 0.04 -14.37 -13.75
CA GLY A 248 0.88 -14.91 -12.68
C GLY A 248 1.02 -16.42 -12.74
N SER A 249 1.78 -16.98 -11.79
CA SER A 249 2.11 -18.42 -11.75
C SER A 249 0.95 -19.36 -11.42
N TRP A 250 -0.28 -18.83 -11.28
CA TRP A 250 -1.51 -19.60 -11.36
C TRP A 250 -1.82 -20.04 -12.81
N GLU A 251 -1.19 -19.42 -13.81
CA GLU A 251 -1.20 -19.80 -15.22
C GLU A 251 0.05 -20.60 -15.58
N LEU A 252 -0.11 -21.68 -16.35
CA LEU A 252 0.99 -22.50 -16.89
C LEU A 252 1.64 -21.90 -18.16
N LYS A 253 1.57 -20.57 -18.31
CA LYS A 253 2.22 -19.79 -19.37
C LYS A 253 2.71 -18.46 -18.80
N THR A 254 3.83 -17.96 -19.30
CA THR A 254 4.36 -16.64 -18.90
C THR A 254 3.48 -15.51 -19.40
N GLY A 255 3.27 -14.50 -18.56
CA GLY A 255 2.44 -13.34 -18.88
C GLY A 255 2.94 -12.05 -18.23
N MET A 256 2.50 -10.91 -18.76
CA MET A 256 2.91 -9.59 -18.27
C MET A 256 1.90 -9.07 -17.25
N HIS A 257 2.19 -9.24 -15.95
CA HIS A 257 1.22 -8.93 -14.89
C HIS A 257 0.79 -7.44 -14.81
N THR A 258 1.55 -6.55 -15.46
CA THR A 258 1.28 -5.10 -15.59
C THR A 258 1.18 -4.64 -17.05
N ALA A 259 0.76 -5.51 -17.98
CA ALA A 259 0.65 -5.18 -19.40
C ALA A 259 -0.14 -3.87 -19.65
N LEU A 260 0.50 -2.83 -20.19
CA LEU A 260 -0.20 -1.58 -20.52
C LEU A 260 -1.30 -1.83 -21.55
N GLU A 261 -1.02 -2.73 -22.49
CA GLU A 261 -1.88 -3.13 -23.59
C GLU A 261 -1.64 -4.62 -23.90
N ASP A 262 -2.68 -5.31 -24.33
CA ASP A 262 -2.62 -6.63 -24.96
C ASP A 262 -3.63 -6.61 -26.11
N LEU A 263 -3.15 -6.70 -27.35
CA LEU A 263 -4.02 -6.67 -28.54
C LEU A 263 -4.79 -7.99 -28.73
N SER A 264 -4.32 -9.09 -28.14
CA SER A 264 -4.96 -10.40 -28.20
C SER A 264 -6.06 -10.56 -27.15
N ASN A 265 -5.89 -9.93 -25.99
CA ASN A 265 -6.91 -9.84 -24.95
C ASN A 265 -6.95 -8.46 -24.29
N PRO A 266 -7.57 -7.44 -24.91
CA PRO A 266 -7.56 -6.07 -24.41
C PRO A 266 -8.10 -5.89 -22.98
N GLN A 267 -8.95 -6.80 -22.49
CA GLN A 267 -9.47 -6.76 -21.12
C GLN A 267 -8.41 -7.13 -20.07
N LEU A 268 -7.39 -7.91 -20.44
CA LEU A 268 -6.23 -8.24 -19.59
C LEU A 268 -5.10 -7.22 -19.81
N SER A 269 -5.41 -5.94 -19.60
CA SER A 269 -4.42 -4.86 -19.67
C SER A 269 -4.79 -3.69 -18.75
N LEU A 270 -3.82 -2.83 -18.40
CA LEU A 270 -4.08 -1.56 -17.69
C LEU A 270 -5.11 -0.72 -18.47
N LYS A 271 -4.99 -0.62 -19.80
CA LYS A 271 -5.94 0.08 -20.65
C LYS A 271 -7.36 -0.48 -20.52
N GLY A 272 -7.51 -1.79 -20.61
CA GLY A 272 -8.79 -2.49 -20.46
C GLY A 272 -9.41 -2.30 -19.08
N ALA A 273 -8.62 -2.51 -18.03
CA ALA A 273 -9.05 -2.33 -16.65
C ALA A 273 -9.54 -0.89 -16.37
N MET A 274 -8.76 0.13 -16.76
CA MET A 274 -9.16 1.53 -16.55
C MET A 274 -10.42 1.87 -17.38
N ALA A 275 -10.53 1.36 -18.61
CA ALA A 275 -11.73 1.54 -19.43
C ALA A 275 -12.97 0.84 -18.80
N ALA A 276 -12.82 -0.35 -18.22
CA ALA A 276 -13.90 -1.09 -17.57
C ALA A 276 -14.51 -0.32 -16.40
N TRP A 277 -13.71 0.44 -15.66
CA TRP A 277 -14.16 1.33 -14.57
C TRP A 277 -14.80 2.63 -15.10
N VAL A 278 -14.15 3.32 -16.04
CA VAL A 278 -14.65 4.58 -16.60
C VAL A 278 -15.98 4.39 -17.34
N ASN A 279 -16.11 3.32 -18.14
CA ASN A 279 -17.34 3.00 -18.87
C ASN A 279 -18.52 2.65 -17.95
N ARG A 280 -18.26 2.35 -16.67
CA ARG A 280 -19.27 2.13 -15.62
C ARG A 280 -19.59 3.39 -14.80
N GLY A 281 -19.06 4.55 -15.18
CA GLY A 281 -19.36 5.84 -14.58
C GLY A 281 -18.41 6.29 -13.48
N LEU A 282 -17.23 5.66 -13.31
CA LEU A 282 -16.18 6.23 -12.47
C LEU A 282 -15.62 7.49 -13.15
N ALA A 283 -15.62 8.63 -12.44
CA ALA A 283 -15.01 9.84 -12.96
C ALA A 283 -13.50 9.62 -13.16
N LYS A 284 -12.97 9.98 -14.34
CA LYS A 284 -11.53 9.84 -14.65
C LYS A 284 -10.64 10.49 -13.58
N SER A 285 -11.01 11.67 -13.10
CA SER A 285 -10.33 12.40 -12.01
C SER A 285 -10.33 11.69 -10.65
N LYS A 286 -11.13 10.63 -10.48
CA LYS A 286 -11.14 9.74 -9.30
C LYS A 286 -10.50 8.38 -9.56
N ALA A 287 -10.14 8.04 -10.80
CA ALA A 287 -9.49 6.78 -11.12
C ALA A 287 -7.97 6.91 -10.96
N MET A 288 -7.37 6.13 -10.06
CA MET A 288 -5.92 6.07 -9.86
C MET A 288 -5.36 4.80 -10.49
N LEU A 289 -4.35 4.94 -11.36
CA LEU A 289 -3.66 3.82 -12.00
C LEU A 289 -2.70 3.11 -11.03
N GLY A 290 -2.82 1.79 -10.86
CA GLY A 290 -1.91 0.99 -10.03
C GLY A 290 -0.60 0.64 -10.76
N LEU A 291 0.52 0.87 -10.09
CA LEU A 291 1.87 0.56 -10.59
C LEU A 291 2.57 -0.41 -9.63
N ALA A 292 3.13 -1.50 -10.17
CA ALA A 292 3.85 -2.50 -9.37
C ALA A 292 5.32 -2.13 -9.17
N MET A 293 5.84 -2.37 -7.96
CA MET A 293 7.26 -2.34 -7.60
C MET A 293 7.81 -3.75 -7.35
N TYR A 294 7.18 -4.74 -7.97
CA TYR A 294 7.53 -6.16 -7.96
C TYR A 294 7.27 -6.75 -9.36
N GLY A 295 7.66 -8.01 -9.56
CA GLY A 295 7.34 -8.80 -10.74
C GLY A 295 6.77 -10.16 -10.37
N ARG A 296 5.93 -10.71 -11.26
CA ARG A 296 5.45 -12.10 -11.17
C ARG A 296 6.42 -13.05 -11.88
N THR A 297 6.63 -14.25 -11.32
CA THR A 297 7.70 -15.17 -11.76
C THR A 297 7.21 -16.57 -12.08
N TRP A 298 7.87 -17.20 -13.05
CA TRP A 298 7.57 -18.54 -13.53
C TRP A 298 8.84 -19.39 -13.66
N THR A 299 8.68 -20.69 -13.47
CA THR A 299 9.63 -21.70 -13.95
C THR A 299 9.17 -22.19 -15.32
N LEU A 300 9.96 -21.94 -16.37
CA LEU A 300 9.72 -22.34 -17.75
C LEU A 300 9.79 -23.87 -17.91
N ALA A 301 8.91 -24.41 -18.75
CA ALA A 301 8.92 -25.82 -19.14
C ALA A 301 10.07 -26.18 -20.10
N SER A 302 10.62 -25.20 -20.82
CA SER A 302 11.81 -25.33 -21.66
C SER A 302 12.63 -24.05 -21.67
N THR A 303 13.94 -24.16 -21.72
CA THR A 303 14.85 -23.03 -21.90
C THR A 303 14.95 -22.56 -23.37
N SER A 304 14.35 -23.29 -24.31
CA SER A 304 14.31 -22.91 -25.74
C SER A 304 13.20 -21.92 -26.10
N SER A 305 12.20 -21.74 -25.23
CA SER A 305 11.11 -20.78 -25.41
C SER A 305 11.00 -19.91 -24.16
N THR A 306 11.41 -18.65 -24.30
CA THR A 306 11.59 -17.72 -23.16
C THR A 306 10.81 -16.42 -23.31
N GLY A 307 10.00 -16.27 -24.36
CA GLY A 307 9.18 -15.09 -24.58
C GLY A 307 7.95 -15.03 -23.67
N VAL A 308 7.11 -14.02 -23.88
CA VAL A 308 5.75 -13.97 -23.32
C VAL A 308 4.91 -15.08 -23.95
N GLY A 309 4.05 -15.74 -23.16
CA GLY A 309 3.23 -16.87 -23.58
C GLY A 309 3.97 -18.23 -23.61
N ALA A 310 5.25 -18.27 -23.25
CA ALA A 310 6.01 -19.51 -23.14
C ALA A 310 5.46 -20.42 -22.04
N ALA A 311 5.46 -21.73 -22.27
CA ALA A 311 4.93 -22.71 -21.32
C ALA A 311 5.77 -22.75 -20.02
N ALA A 312 5.08 -22.87 -18.89
CA ALA A 312 5.64 -22.90 -17.55
C ALA A 312 5.12 -24.09 -16.74
N THR A 313 5.90 -24.54 -15.76
CA THR A 313 5.55 -25.65 -14.85
C THR A 313 5.04 -25.19 -13.48
N GLY A 314 5.09 -23.88 -13.21
CA GLY A 314 4.67 -23.30 -11.94
C GLY A 314 5.42 -22.00 -11.61
N PRO A 315 5.41 -21.56 -10.34
CA PRO A 315 6.09 -20.34 -9.90
C PRO A 315 7.59 -20.36 -10.13
N GLY A 316 8.17 -19.17 -10.30
CA GLY A 316 9.60 -18.97 -10.20
C GLY A 316 10.07 -19.09 -8.74
N LEU A 317 11.37 -19.31 -8.56
CA LEU A 317 11.98 -19.46 -7.24
C LEU A 317 11.78 -18.21 -6.37
N ALA A 318 11.58 -18.43 -5.07
CA ALA A 318 11.45 -17.38 -4.07
C ALA A 318 12.69 -16.48 -4.00
N GLY A 319 12.48 -15.18 -3.87
CA GLY A 319 13.54 -14.20 -3.64
C GLY A 319 14.11 -14.28 -2.22
N SER A 320 15.34 -13.79 -2.05
CA SER A 320 15.98 -13.68 -0.73
C SER A 320 15.28 -12.69 0.22
N VAL A 321 14.62 -11.68 -0.36
CA VAL A 321 13.89 -10.61 0.33
C VAL A 321 12.38 -10.82 0.20
N SER A 322 11.85 -11.21 -0.97
CA SER A 322 10.42 -11.52 -1.11
C SER A 322 10.00 -12.76 -0.32
N GLN A 323 10.88 -13.78 -0.27
CA GLN A 323 10.66 -15.06 0.42
C GLN A 323 9.39 -15.82 -0.01
N GLU A 324 8.85 -15.49 -1.19
CA GLU A 324 7.65 -16.09 -1.79
C GLU A 324 7.93 -16.52 -3.23
N SER A 325 7.68 -17.80 -3.55
CA SER A 325 7.78 -18.31 -4.92
C SER A 325 6.67 -17.70 -5.78
N GLY A 326 6.99 -17.25 -7.00
CA GLY A 326 6.06 -16.56 -7.88
C GLY A 326 6.12 -15.02 -7.81
N VAL A 327 6.90 -14.45 -6.88
CA VAL A 327 7.10 -12.99 -6.71
C VAL A 327 8.56 -12.63 -6.44
N LEU A 328 9.04 -11.56 -7.08
CA LEU A 328 10.29 -10.90 -6.73
C LEU A 328 10.06 -9.39 -6.61
N PHE A 329 10.66 -8.74 -5.62
CA PHE A 329 10.61 -7.28 -5.50
C PHE A 329 11.51 -6.63 -6.55
N TYR A 330 11.20 -5.40 -6.98
CA TYR A 330 11.97 -4.71 -8.01
C TYR A 330 13.46 -4.63 -7.66
N LYS A 331 13.80 -4.43 -6.37
CA LYS A 331 15.19 -4.46 -5.90
C LYS A 331 15.93 -5.77 -6.13
N GLU A 332 15.24 -6.90 -6.05
CA GLU A 332 15.81 -8.21 -6.34
C GLU A 332 15.97 -8.39 -7.84
N ILE A 333 14.95 -8.02 -8.63
CA ILE A 333 14.98 -8.11 -10.09
C ILE A 333 16.11 -7.25 -10.68
N ALA A 334 16.25 -6.01 -10.20
CA ALA A 334 17.32 -5.11 -10.62
C ALA A 334 18.72 -5.67 -10.31
N GLN A 335 18.92 -6.28 -9.13
CA GLN A 335 20.16 -6.98 -8.79
C GLN A 335 20.39 -8.22 -9.67
N LEU A 336 19.35 -9.02 -9.92
CA LEU A 336 19.42 -10.21 -10.77
C LEU A 336 19.77 -9.89 -12.23
N VAL A 337 19.30 -8.75 -12.75
CA VAL A 337 19.65 -8.24 -14.08
C VAL A 337 21.05 -7.66 -14.10
N ALA A 338 21.44 -6.86 -13.09
CA ALA A 338 22.74 -6.20 -13.06
C ALA A 338 23.92 -7.16 -12.81
N THR A 339 23.75 -8.16 -11.93
CA THR A 339 24.84 -9.06 -11.49
C THR A 339 24.45 -10.53 -11.45
N GLY A 340 23.16 -10.85 -11.32
CA GLY A 340 22.68 -12.24 -11.28
C GLY A 340 22.69 -12.97 -12.62
N GLY A 341 22.96 -12.28 -13.74
CA GLY A 341 23.01 -12.86 -15.09
C GLY A 341 21.65 -13.09 -15.75
N TYR A 342 20.59 -12.44 -15.27
CA TYR A 342 19.30 -12.42 -15.97
C TYR A 342 19.37 -11.48 -17.18
N LYS A 343 19.00 -11.99 -18.35
CA LYS A 343 18.90 -11.18 -19.58
C LYS A 343 17.52 -10.52 -19.63
N ALA A 344 17.49 -9.19 -19.58
CA ALA A 344 16.27 -8.41 -19.65
C ALA A 344 15.91 -8.02 -21.09
N THR A 345 14.63 -8.11 -21.43
CA THR A 345 14.08 -7.85 -22.76
C THR A 345 12.82 -6.99 -22.64
N LEU A 346 12.82 -5.83 -23.30
CA LEU A 346 11.63 -4.99 -23.41
C LEU A 346 10.58 -5.68 -24.30
N HIS A 347 9.36 -5.81 -23.80
CA HIS A 347 8.21 -6.27 -24.57
C HIS A 347 7.38 -5.04 -24.99
N THR A 348 7.69 -4.52 -26.17
CA THR A 348 7.13 -3.26 -26.70
C THR A 348 5.61 -3.29 -26.77
N ALA A 349 5.02 -4.39 -27.22
CA ALA A 349 3.57 -4.55 -27.37
C ALA A 349 2.78 -4.34 -26.07
N SER A 350 3.36 -4.64 -24.90
CA SER A 350 2.72 -4.43 -23.59
C SER A 350 3.34 -3.31 -22.76
N SER A 351 4.30 -2.56 -23.32
CA SER A 351 5.11 -1.56 -22.60
C SER A 351 5.58 -2.03 -21.22
N SER A 352 6.08 -3.27 -21.16
CA SER A 352 6.57 -3.91 -19.92
C SER A 352 7.89 -4.64 -20.22
N ILE A 353 8.61 -5.07 -19.20
CA ILE A 353 9.91 -5.75 -19.36
C ILE A 353 9.84 -7.14 -18.72
N TYR A 354 10.56 -8.10 -19.32
CA TYR A 354 10.79 -9.39 -18.67
C TYR A 354 12.28 -9.69 -18.59
N ALA A 355 12.69 -10.57 -17.69
CA ALA A 355 14.06 -11.03 -17.59
C ALA A 355 14.14 -12.54 -17.36
N VAL A 356 15.15 -13.18 -17.96
CA VAL A 356 15.28 -14.65 -17.99
C VAL A 356 16.69 -15.11 -17.64
N LYS A 357 16.79 -16.17 -16.84
CA LYS A 357 18.02 -16.93 -16.60
C LYS A 357 17.72 -18.42 -16.53
N GLY A 358 18.28 -19.21 -17.46
CA GLY A 358 17.97 -20.64 -17.55
C GLY A 358 16.47 -20.85 -17.74
N ASN A 359 15.82 -21.55 -16.81
CA ASN A 359 14.37 -21.73 -16.80
C ASN A 359 13.62 -20.72 -15.91
N GLN A 360 14.27 -19.73 -15.30
CA GLN A 360 13.60 -18.74 -14.45
C GLN A 360 13.22 -17.50 -15.26
N TRP A 361 11.96 -17.10 -15.19
CA TRP A 361 11.37 -15.97 -15.93
C TRP A 361 10.66 -15.02 -14.96
N VAL A 362 10.84 -13.71 -15.14
CA VAL A 362 10.15 -12.66 -14.37
C VAL A 362 9.63 -11.56 -15.28
N GLY A 363 8.35 -11.21 -15.17
CA GLY A 363 7.72 -10.07 -15.85
C GLY A 363 7.48 -8.94 -14.85
N TYR A 364 7.90 -7.72 -15.18
CA TYR A 364 8.01 -6.60 -14.24
C TYR A 364 8.03 -5.23 -14.94
N ASP A 365 8.19 -4.17 -14.14
CA ASP A 365 8.37 -2.79 -14.58
C ASP A 365 9.75 -2.22 -14.25
N ASN A 366 10.28 -1.36 -15.12
CA ASN A 366 11.50 -0.58 -14.90
C ASN A 366 11.21 0.93 -15.03
N PRO A 367 12.18 1.83 -14.76
CA PRO A 367 11.97 3.28 -14.88
C PRO A 367 11.36 3.74 -16.20
N SER A 368 11.76 3.13 -17.33
CA SER A 368 11.25 3.48 -18.66
C SER A 368 9.80 3.04 -18.85
N THR A 369 9.41 1.85 -18.38
CA THR A 369 8.03 1.37 -18.54
C THR A 369 7.07 2.06 -17.57
N ILE A 370 7.53 2.41 -16.36
CA ILE A 370 6.82 3.31 -15.44
C ILE A 370 6.60 4.68 -16.08
N THR A 371 7.64 5.28 -16.69
CA THR A 371 7.52 6.55 -17.42
C THR A 371 6.44 6.49 -18.50
N THR A 372 6.38 5.41 -19.28
CA THR A 372 5.32 5.19 -20.28
C THR A 372 3.92 5.09 -19.65
N LYS A 373 3.77 4.33 -18.57
CA LYS A 373 2.46 4.10 -17.89
C LYS A 373 1.94 5.37 -17.19
N VAL A 374 2.82 6.17 -16.60
CA VAL A 374 2.49 7.47 -16.01
C VAL A 374 2.10 8.48 -17.09
N ASN A 375 2.84 8.55 -18.20
CA ASN A 375 2.46 9.41 -19.34
C ASN A 375 1.10 9.00 -19.95
N TYR A 376 0.80 7.70 -20.01
CA TYR A 376 -0.55 7.24 -20.37
C TYR A 376 -1.62 7.73 -19.38
N ALA A 377 -1.40 7.64 -18.07
CA ALA A 377 -2.34 8.13 -17.06
C ALA A 377 -2.63 9.63 -17.20
N LYS A 378 -1.56 10.43 -17.40
CA LYS A 378 -1.64 11.88 -17.66
C LYS A 378 -2.41 12.18 -18.95
N ALA A 379 -2.07 11.50 -20.05
CA ALA A 379 -2.73 11.68 -21.34
C ALA A 379 -4.22 11.28 -21.31
N GLN A 380 -4.62 10.37 -20.42
CA GLN A 380 -6.03 10.02 -20.20
C GLN A 380 -6.78 10.95 -19.24
N SER A 381 -6.09 11.90 -18.59
CA SER A 381 -6.65 12.74 -17.52
C SER A 381 -7.22 11.93 -16.35
N PHE A 382 -6.53 10.85 -15.97
CA PHE A 382 -6.83 10.11 -14.74
C PHE A 382 -6.43 10.93 -13.50
N GLY A 383 -7.02 10.61 -12.34
CA GLY A 383 -6.76 11.32 -11.07
C GLY A 383 -5.31 11.23 -10.58
N GLY A 384 -4.59 10.22 -11.06
CA GLY A 384 -3.16 10.02 -10.82
C GLY A 384 -2.79 8.55 -10.90
N TRP A 385 -1.81 8.17 -10.10
CA TRP A 385 -1.31 6.81 -9.97
C TRP A 385 -0.91 6.51 -8.52
N PHE A 386 -0.79 5.23 -8.19
CA PHE A 386 -0.28 4.76 -6.91
C PHE A 386 0.68 3.58 -7.10
N PHE A 387 1.49 3.29 -6.08
CA PHE A 387 2.47 2.21 -6.13
C PHE A 387 2.19 1.11 -5.11
N TRP A 388 2.29 -0.14 -5.54
CA TRP A 388 2.39 -1.32 -4.69
C TRP A 388 3.76 -1.99 -4.86
N ALA A 389 4.69 -1.89 -3.93
CA ALA A 389 4.70 -1.00 -2.75
C ALA A 389 6.10 -0.41 -2.53
N LEU A 390 6.18 0.78 -1.92
CA LEU A 390 7.42 1.56 -1.76
C LEU A 390 8.60 0.77 -1.16
N SER A 391 8.32 -0.18 -0.26
CA SER A 391 9.34 -1.04 0.36
C SER A 391 10.04 -2.00 -0.61
N GLN A 392 9.49 -2.19 -1.81
CA GLN A 392 9.96 -3.14 -2.83
C GLN A 392 10.88 -2.49 -3.89
N ASP A 393 10.87 -1.15 -4.00
CA ASP A 393 11.72 -0.37 -4.91
C ASP A 393 13.21 -0.43 -4.51
N LEU A 394 14.08 -0.11 -5.47
CA LEU A 394 15.52 0.05 -5.28
C LEU A 394 15.88 1.52 -5.37
N ASN A 395 16.27 2.13 -4.24
CA ASN A 395 16.77 3.50 -4.17
C ASN A 395 15.84 4.53 -4.87
N ASN A 396 14.53 4.35 -4.75
CA ASN A 396 13.48 5.16 -5.39
C ASN A 396 13.56 5.19 -6.93
N ALA A 397 14.08 4.15 -7.60
CA ALA A 397 14.23 4.14 -9.05
C ALA A 397 12.88 4.19 -9.78
N LEU A 398 11.88 3.42 -9.35
CA LEU A 398 10.54 3.45 -9.95
C LEU A 398 9.74 4.66 -9.48
N LEU A 399 9.84 5.01 -8.19
CA LEU A 399 9.19 6.19 -7.63
C LEU A 399 9.67 7.48 -8.30
N GLY A 400 10.99 7.63 -8.47
CA GLY A 400 11.64 8.78 -9.09
C GLY A 400 11.31 8.92 -10.57
N ALA A 401 11.21 7.80 -11.30
CA ALA A 401 10.77 7.81 -12.70
C ALA A 401 9.34 8.35 -12.88
N ALA A 402 8.45 8.08 -11.93
CA ALA A 402 7.11 8.65 -11.92
C ALA A 402 7.08 10.11 -11.43
N ALA A 403 7.91 10.47 -10.44
CA ALA A 403 7.96 11.82 -9.87
C ALA A 403 8.65 12.86 -10.77
N ALA A 404 9.37 12.43 -11.82
CA ALA A 404 10.03 13.31 -12.79
C ALA A 404 9.10 13.83 -13.91
N LEU A 405 7.79 13.53 -13.86
CA LEU A 405 6.80 13.81 -14.90
C LEU A 405 5.72 14.81 -14.46
#